data_AF-A0A968BYV5-F1
#
_entry.id   AF-A0A968BYV5-F1
#
_cell.length_a   1.000
_cell.length_b   1.000
_cell.length_c   1.000
_cell.angle_alpha   90.00
_cell.angle_beta   90.00
_cell.angle_gamma   90.00
#
_symmetry.space_group_name_H-M   'P 1'
#
loop_
_entity.id
_entity.type
_entity.pdbx_description
1 polymer ?
#
loop_
_entity_poly.entity_id
_entity_poly.type
_entity_poly.pdbx_seq_one_letter_code
_entity_poly.pdbx_strand_id
1 'polypeptide(L)'
;MKNSVAIYGGFDPTVGDVGMEDRNWDENPTILSGDIGTQGDDSDNSYHVFYHPAGTNLDSSAILDGFTITGGNANGDTSPHQDGGGMYNDGCSPMLANCTFSANSATHNGGAIFNGYSSSPTLANCTLEANSAGSGGGLYNANVSWPVLANCSFLDNSADYGGGMFNDSFSSPSLTNVTFAGNGADSGGGMFNYEGSSPVLTNCTFEGNSATWGGGAVFNAADSSPVLTNCILWGDTSPEVYNEDSVPVVTHSDVQGGYPGEGNINADPLFVNATNADYHLTLDSPCIDAGDNEASTLPDHDFEGDGRILDGDGNVIRIVDMGVDEVAVDWPYFYSFLPMVLRRY
;
A
#
# COMPACT_ATOMS: atom_id res chain seq x y z
N MET A 1 -5.04 18.21 12.28
CA MET A 1 -6.26 18.33 11.45
C MET A 1 -7.49 18.59 12.33
N LYS A 2 -8.72 18.63 11.76
CA LYS A 2 -9.97 18.82 12.51
C LYS A 2 -11.15 18.12 11.81
N ASN A 3 -12.08 17.54 12.57
CA ASN A 3 -13.28 16.88 12.01
C ASN A 3 -14.13 17.87 11.20
N SER A 4 -14.73 17.34 10.14
CA SER A 4 -15.53 18.07 9.16
C SER A 4 -14.77 19.19 8.45
N VAL A 5 -13.44 19.08 8.39
CA VAL A 5 -12.57 19.99 7.64
C VAL A 5 -11.71 19.15 6.70
N ALA A 6 -11.79 19.49 5.42
CA ALA A 6 -10.90 18.97 4.40
C ALA A 6 -9.85 20.02 4.04
N ILE A 7 -8.61 19.57 3.93
CA ILE A 7 -7.46 20.38 3.53
C ILE A 7 -6.96 19.80 2.21
N TYR A 8 -6.90 20.63 1.17
CA TYR A 8 -6.53 20.24 -0.19
C TYR A 8 -5.24 20.95 -0.60
N GLY A 9 -4.26 20.19 -1.10
CA GLY A 9 -3.11 20.67 -1.85
C GLY A 9 -3.35 20.51 -3.35
N GLY A 10 -2.38 20.91 -4.18
CA GLY A 10 -2.45 20.71 -5.62
C GLY A 10 -2.96 21.89 -6.43
N PHE A 11 -2.77 23.11 -5.95
CA PHE A 11 -3.20 24.31 -6.67
C PHE A 11 -1.98 25.07 -7.22
N ASP A 12 -2.02 25.47 -8.48
CA ASP A 12 -0.97 26.28 -9.10
C ASP A 12 -0.95 27.67 -8.45
N PRO A 13 0.13 28.04 -7.73
CA PRO A 13 0.21 29.32 -7.01
C PRO A 13 0.34 30.53 -7.94
N THR A 14 0.54 30.32 -9.24
CA THR A 14 0.68 31.39 -10.24
C THR A 14 -0.66 31.87 -10.79
N VAL A 15 -1.70 31.05 -10.65
CA VAL A 15 -3.08 31.40 -10.98
C VAL A 15 -3.72 31.94 -9.70
N GLY A 16 -4.44 33.07 -9.81
CA GLY A 16 -4.96 33.82 -8.67
C GLY A 16 -6.06 33.09 -7.91
N ASP A 17 -7.32 33.51 -8.09
CA ASP A 17 -8.46 32.79 -7.53
C ASP A 17 -8.57 31.42 -8.23
N VAL A 18 -8.29 30.34 -7.49
CA VAL A 18 -8.35 28.95 -7.96
C VAL A 18 -9.57 28.24 -7.39
N GLY A 19 -10.26 27.47 -8.25
CA GLY A 19 -11.34 26.56 -7.88
C GLY A 19 -10.86 25.11 -7.75
N MET A 20 -11.75 24.21 -7.30
CA MET A 20 -11.43 22.77 -7.22
C MET A 20 -11.21 22.14 -8.60
N GLU A 21 -11.79 22.72 -9.63
CA GLU A 21 -11.61 22.36 -11.04
C GLU A 21 -10.19 22.63 -11.56
N ASP A 22 -9.44 23.51 -10.92
CA ASP A 22 -8.07 23.86 -11.29
C ASP A 22 -7.04 22.99 -10.53
N ARG A 23 -7.50 22.13 -9.62
CA ARG A 23 -6.65 21.32 -8.75
C ARG A 23 -6.00 20.19 -9.56
N ASN A 24 -4.68 20.15 -9.52
CA ASN A 24 -3.86 19.04 -10.01
C ASN A 24 -2.70 18.83 -9.03
N TRP A 25 -2.84 17.84 -8.14
CA TRP A 25 -1.84 17.57 -7.08
C TRP A 25 -0.56 16.92 -7.62
N ASP A 26 -0.62 16.27 -8.77
CA ASP A 26 0.55 15.67 -9.42
C ASP A 26 1.42 16.73 -10.10
N GLU A 27 0.80 17.69 -10.80
CA GLU A 27 1.55 18.78 -11.46
C GLU A 27 1.91 19.94 -10.52
N ASN A 28 1.12 20.16 -9.46
CA ASN A 28 1.31 21.28 -8.52
C ASN A 28 1.56 20.77 -7.09
N PRO A 29 2.69 20.11 -6.82
CA PRO A 29 2.95 19.49 -5.53
C PRO A 29 2.90 20.51 -4.39
N THR A 30 2.14 20.18 -3.35
CA THR A 30 2.06 21.00 -2.12
C THR A 30 2.79 20.27 -0.99
N ILE A 31 3.93 20.81 -0.58
CA ILE A 31 4.87 20.13 0.32
C ILE A 31 4.77 20.72 1.73
N LEU A 32 4.57 19.85 2.71
CA LEU A 32 4.67 20.12 4.13
C LEU A 32 5.93 19.43 4.66
N SER A 33 6.96 20.22 4.97
CA SER A 33 8.26 19.70 5.39
C SER A 33 8.50 19.90 6.88
N GLY A 34 9.07 18.87 7.52
CA GLY A 34 9.64 18.89 8.85
C GLY A 34 11.05 19.48 8.90
N ASP A 35 11.75 19.63 7.77
CA ASP A 35 13.05 20.33 7.66
C ASP A 35 12.87 21.82 7.97
N ILE A 36 13.02 22.15 9.24
CA ILE A 36 12.85 23.50 9.80
C ILE A 36 14.19 23.99 10.30
N GLY A 37 14.49 25.26 10.06
CA GLY A 37 15.78 25.82 10.47
C GLY A 37 16.81 25.71 9.35
N THR A 38 17.81 24.86 9.53
CA THR A 38 18.93 24.73 8.59
C THR A 38 18.63 23.65 7.56
N GLN A 39 18.40 24.09 6.32
CA GLN A 39 18.08 23.17 5.22
C GLN A 39 19.02 21.97 5.13
N GLY A 40 18.45 20.77 5.21
CA GLY A 40 19.15 19.48 5.13
C GLY A 40 19.91 19.08 6.40
N ASP A 41 19.69 19.75 7.53
CA ASP A 41 20.19 19.35 8.84
C ASP A 41 19.10 18.65 9.64
N ASP A 42 19.08 17.32 9.61
CA ASP A 42 18.03 16.56 10.29
C ASP A 42 17.99 16.79 11.82
N SER A 43 19.03 17.38 12.41
CA SER A 43 19.09 17.62 13.86
C SER A 43 18.17 18.74 14.34
N ASP A 44 17.72 19.64 13.47
CA ASP A 44 16.74 20.68 13.80
C ASP A 44 15.34 20.46 13.19
N ASN A 45 15.13 19.36 12.47
CA ASN A 45 13.83 18.96 11.95
C ASN A 45 12.75 18.82 13.05
N SER A 46 11.50 19.04 12.65
CA SER A 46 10.33 18.75 13.47
C SER A 46 10.22 17.24 13.72
N TYR A 47 9.86 16.84 14.94
CA TYR A 47 9.58 15.43 15.23
C TYR A 47 8.45 14.87 14.37
N HIS A 48 7.36 15.62 14.23
CA HIS A 48 6.17 15.21 13.49
C HIS A 48 5.76 16.34 12.54
N VAL A 49 5.48 16.03 11.27
CA VAL A 49 4.84 17.02 10.38
C VAL A 49 3.36 17.17 10.74
N PHE A 50 2.68 16.05 10.99
CA PHE A 50 1.34 16.00 11.57
C PHE A 50 1.34 15.31 12.93
N TYR A 51 0.77 15.98 13.93
CA TYR A 51 0.68 15.46 15.29
C TYR A 51 -0.77 15.46 15.78
N HIS A 52 -1.31 14.28 16.05
CA HIS A 52 -2.67 14.06 16.54
C HIS A 52 -2.65 13.38 17.91
N PRO A 53 -2.50 14.15 19.00
CA PRO A 53 -2.43 13.59 20.36
C PRO A 53 -3.78 13.03 20.82
N ALA A 54 -3.73 12.17 21.85
CA ALA A 54 -4.89 11.71 22.58
C ALA A 54 -5.89 12.84 22.90
N GLY A 55 -7.18 12.53 22.75
CA GLY A 55 -8.27 13.45 23.03
C GLY A 55 -8.61 14.40 21.88
N THR A 56 -7.84 14.41 20.79
CA THR A 56 -8.23 15.11 19.55
C THR A 56 -9.44 14.40 18.89
N ASN A 57 -9.50 13.06 19.01
CA ASN A 57 -10.60 12.22 18.51
C ASN A 57 -10.94 12.50 17.04
N LEU A 58 -9.91 12.51 16.19
CA LEU A 58 -10.14 12.71 14.76
C LEU A 58 -10.88 11.50 14.19
N ASP A 59 -11.88 11.76 13.35
CA ASP A 59 -12.55 10.75 12.54
C ASP A 59 -12.29 11.01 11.06
N SER A 60 -12.83 10.15 10.20
CA SER A 60 -12.60 10.18 8.75
C SER A 60 -13.15 11.44 8.06
N SER A 61 -13.90 12.30 8.77
CA SER A 61 -14.30 13.61 8.26
C SER A 61 -13.20 14.68 8.35
N ALA A 62 -12.10 14.38 9.05
CA ALA A 62 -10.86 15.15 8.96
C ALA A 62 -10.05 14.65 7.75
N ILE A 63 -10.02 15.45 6.67
CA ILE A 63 -9.47 15.01 5.38
C ILE A 63 -8.19 15.78 5.07
N LEU A 64 -7.15 15.05 4.67
CA LEU A 64 -5.94 15.59 4.05
C LEU A 64 -5.82 15.01 2.64
N ASP A 65 -5.71 15.87 1.64
CA ASP A 65 -5.76 15.44 0.24
C ASP A 65 -4.75 16.18 -0.64
N GLY A 66 -3.88 15.46 -1.36
CA GLY A 66 -2.95 16.03 -2.35
C GLY A 66 -1.73 16.74 -1.76
N PHE A 67 -1.15 16.18 -0.70
CA PHE A 67 0.05 16.75 -0.05
C PHE A 67 1.23 15.79 -0.11
N THR A 68 2.43 16.35 -0.21
CA THR A 68 3.68 15.67 0.15
C THR A 68 4.03 16.02 1.60
N ILE A 69 4.28 15.02 2.43
CA ILE A 69 4.65 15.11 3.84
C ILE A 69 6.08 14.55 3.97
N THR A 70 7.05 15.39 4.33
CA THR A 70 8.46 15.00 4.29
C THR A 70 9.29 15.60 5.42
N GLY A 71 10.48 15.06 5.68
CA GLY A 71 11.46 15.64 6.60
C GLY A 71 11.06 15.60 8.06
N GLY A 72 10.00 14.86 8.44
CA GLY A 72 9.72 14.57 9.83
C GLY A 72 10.81 13.67 10.43
N ASN A 73 11.32 14.01 11.62
CA ASN A 73 12.41 13.28 12.26
C ASN A 73 12.08 13.03 13.74
N ALA A 74 11.24 12.04 14.02
CA ALA A 74 10.83 11.67 15.38
C ALA A 74 12.01 11.00 16.12
N ASN A 75 12.98 11.80 16.54
CA ASN A 75 14.22 11.39 17.20
C ASN A 75 14.31 11.80 18.69
N GLY A 76 13.18 12.09 19.32
CA GLY A 76 13.10 12.39 20.75
C GLY A 76 13.44 11.18 21.63
N ASP A 77 13.80 11.45 22.89
CA ASP A 77 14.20 10.40 23.85
C ASP A 77 13.05 9.54 24.37
N THR A 78 11.80 10.01 24.21
CA THR A 78 10.60 9.35 24.74
C THR A 78 9.39 9.58 23.85
N SER A 79 8.46 8.61 23.86
CA SER A 79 7.13 8.76 23.29
C SER A 79 6.44 10.06 23.75
N PRO A 80 5.73 10.79 22.86
CA PRO A 80 5.44 10.42 21.47
C PRO A 80 6.53 10.81 20.46
N HIS A 81 7.57 11.55 20.88
CA HIS A 81 8.53 12.20 19.97
C HIS A 81 9.55 11.27 19.32
N GLN A 82 9.44 9.96 19.54
CA GLN A 82 10.24 8.91 18.91
C GLN A 82 9.43 8.09 17.87
N ASP A 83 8.16 8.45 17.65
CA ASP A 83 7.20 7.70 16.83
C ASP A 83 6.51 8.64 15.81
N GLY A 84 6.26 8.19 14.57
CA GLY A 84 5.45 8.94 13.60
C GLY A 84 6.13 10.19 13.06
N GLY A 85 7.20 10.04 12.27
CA GLY A 85 7.93 11.18 11.68
C GLY A 85 7.05 12.05 10.78
N GLY A 86 6.38 11.45 9.81
CA GLY A 86 5.43 12.16 8.96
C GLY A 86 4.12 12.49 9.70
N MET A 87 3.49 11.47 10.27
CA MET A 87 2.22 11.61 11.01
C MET A 87 2.17 10.69 12.22
N TYR A 88 1.81 11.26 13.37
CA TYR A 88 1.52 10.53 14.60
C TYR A 88 0.02 10.59 14.93
N ASN A 89 -0.63 9.43 15.06
CA ASN A 89 -2.03 9.27 15.43
C ASN A 89 -2.19 8.51 16.76
N ASP A 90 -2.89 9.13 17.71
CA ASP A 90 -3.27 8.53 19.00
C ASP A 90 -4.80 8.67 19.19
N GLY A 91 -5.50 7.54 19.07
CA GLY A 91 -6.97 7.49 19.03
C GLY A 91 -7.57 8.35 17.92
N CYS A 92 -6.90 8.47 16.78
CA CYS A 92 -7.26 9.35 15.66
C CYS A 92 -7.30 8.59 14.34
N SER A 93 -8.38 8.78 13.57
CA SER A 93 -8.66 8.05 12.33
C SER A 93 -8.98 8.99 11.16
N PRO A 94 -8.06 9.90 10.77
CA PRO A 94 -8.28 10.80 9.63
C PRO A 94 -8.38 10.04 8.29
N MET A 95 -8.91 10.71 7.27
CA MET A 95 -8.86 10.24 5.88
C MET A 95 -7.73 10.95 5.13
N LEU A 96 -6.86 10.16 4.51
CA LEU A 96 -5.73 10.62 3.71
C LEU A 96 -5.97 10.17 2.26
N ALA A 97 -5.93 11.12 1.33
CA ALA A 97 -6.15 10.85 -0.09
C ALA A 97 -5.03 11.48 -0.93
N ASN A 98 -4.52 10.79 -1.94
CA ASN A 98 -3.53 11.35 -2.88
C ASN A 98 -2.32 11.98 -2.16
N CYS A 99 -1.90 11.38 -1.04
CA CYS A 99 -0.81 11.92 -0.21
C CYS A 99 0.46 11.13 -0.44
N THR A 100 1.60 11.82 -0.47
CA THR A 100 2.93 11.20 -0.46
C THR A 100 3.58 11.44 0.90
N PHE A 101 4.01 10.40 1.60
CA PHE A 101 4.89 10.49 2.76
C PHE A 101 6.29 10.04 2.34
N SER A 102 7.23 10.98 2.27
CA SER A 102 8.57 10.69 1.76
C SER A 102 9.67 11.16 2.69
N ALA A 103 10.73 10.36 2.83
CA ALA A 103 11.92 10.73 3.61
C ALA A 103 11.59 11.20 5.05
N ASN A 104 10.66 10.53 5.71
CA ASN A 104 10.40 10.72 7.14
C ASN A 104 11.09 9.62 7.95
N SER A 105 11.52 9.98 9.15
CA SER A 105 12.27 9.11 10.05
C SER A 105 11.67 9.09 11.45
N ALA A 106 11.72 7.94 12.10
CA ALA A 106 11.44 7.77 13.51
C ALA A 106 12.51 6.88 14.17
N THR A 107 12.94 7.18 15.39
CA THR A 107 13.90 6.31 16.08
C THR A 107 13.27 5.01 16.58
N HIS A 108 11.94 4.97 16.74
CA HIS A 108 11.23 3.79 17.23
C HIS A 108 10.20 3.28 16.23
N ASN A 109 9.01 3.89 16.12
CA ASN A 109 7.93 3.32 15.32
C ASN A 109 7.37 4.29 14.27
N GLY A 110 7.05 3.80 13.08
CA GLY A 110 6.30 4.53 12.06
C GLY A 110 7.09 5.70 11.48
N GLY A 111 7.99 5.43 10.54
CA GLY A 111 8.81 6.49 9.92
C GLY A 111 7.92 7.51 9.22
N ALA A 112 7.07 7.04 8.31
CA ALA A 112 6.04 7.87 7.70
C ALA A 112 4.84 8.06 8.62
N ILE A 113 4.18 6.98 9.06
CA ILE A 113 2.95 7.08 9.85
C ILE A 113 2.99 6.11 11.04
N PHE A 114 2.66 6.62 12.22
CA PHE A 114 2.36 5.83 13.42
C PHE A 114 0.87 5.92 13.75
N ASN A 115 0.24 4.76 13.92
CA ASN A 115 -1.14 4.60 14.41
C ASN A 115 -1.15 3.81 15.72
N GLY A 116 -1.46 4.49 16.82
CA GLY A 116 -1.59 3.88 18.13
C GLY A 116 -2.99 4.05 18.73
N TYR A 117 -3.29 3.21 19.72
CA TYR A 117 -4.46 3.34 20.59
C TYR A 117 -5.80 3.42 19.82
N SER A 118 -6.09 2.41 18.99
CA SER A 118 -7.29 2.34 18.15
C SER A 118 -7.39 3.45 17.11
N SER A 119 -6.26 3.78 16.47
CA SER A 119 -6.20 4.70 15.33
C SER A 119 -6.38 3.90 14.04
N SER A 120 -7.47 4.13 13.32
CA SER A 120 -7.82 3.42 12.09
C SER A 120 -8.02 4.38 10.92
N PRO A 121 -6.99 5.13 10.50
CA PRO A 121 -7.12 6.03 9.35
C PRO A 121 -7.44 5.27 8.06
N THR A 122 -8.03 5.99 7.11
CA THR A 122 -8.23 5.50 5.73
C THR A 122 -7.21 6.16 4.83
N LEU A 123 -6.46 5.37 4.06
CA LEU A 123 -5.54 5.86 3.04
C LEU A 123 -6.06 5.42 1.67
N ALA A 124 -6.19 6.37 0.76
CA ALA A 124 -6.56 6.12 -0.63
C ALA A 124 -5.55 6.80 -1.56
N ASN A 125 -5.03 6.08 -2.55
CA ASN A 125 -4.09 6.64 -3.54
C ASN A 125 -2.86 7.28 -2.86
N CYS A 126 -2.33 6.66 -1.81
CA CYS A 126 -1.22 7.23 -1.04
C CYS A 126 0.08 6.49 -1.31
N THR A 127 1.17 7.24 -1.37
CA THR A 127 2.52 6.69 -1.51
C THR A 127 3.30 6.94 -0.23
N LEU A 128 3.90 5.90 0.33
CA LEU A 128 4.81 5.97 1.46
C LEU A 128 6.17 5.48 0.96
N GLU A 129 7.10 6.42 0.76
CA GLU A 129 8.39 6.12 0.10
C GLU A 129 9.61 6.57 0.90
N ALA A 130 10.67 5.77 0.87
CA ALA A 130 11.97 6.11 1.45
C ALA A 130 11.90 6.58 2.92
N ASN A 131 10.99 6.03 3.71
CA ASN A 131 10.87 6.33 5.13
C ASN A 131 11.64 5.30 5.97
N SER A 132 12.10 5.70 7.15
CA SER A 132 12.90 4.83 8.03
C SER A 132 12.40 4.80 9.47
N ALA A 133 12.41 3.63 10.10
CA ALA A 133 12.11 3.50 11.53
C ALA A 133 12.86 2.33 12.20
N GLY A 134 12.74 2.15 13.51
CA GLY A 134 13.04 0.85 14.12
C GLY A 134 11.98 -0.20 13.74
N SER A 135 10.74 0.21 13.63
CA SER A 135 9.57 -0.63 13.37
C SER A 135 8.59 0.08 12.44
N GLY A 136 8.19 -0.55 11.34
CA GLY A 136 7.24 0.04 10.37
C GLY A 136 7.82 1.27 9.69
N GLY A 137 8.75 1.07 8.75
CA GLY A 137 9.42 2.19 8.04
C GLY A 137 8.40 3.10 7.37
N GLY A 138 7.50 2.52 6.58
CA GLY A 138 6.33 3.23 6.04
C GLY A 138 5.24 3.44 7.09
N LEU A 139 4.63 2.34 7.58
CA LEU A 139 3.48 2.39 8.48
C LEU A 139 3.66 1.46 9.68
N TYR A 140 3.40 1.99 10.88
CA TYR A 140 3.29 1.19 12.10
C TYR A 140 1.89 1.26 12.69
N ASN A 141 1.26 0.10 12.92
CA ASN A 141 -0.06 -0.02 13.52
C ASN A 141 0.01 -0.79 14.83
N ALA A 142 -0.43 -0.19 15.93
CA ALA A 142 -0.44 -0.82 17.25
C ALA A 142 -1.71 -0.57 18.04
N ASN A 143 -1.94 -1.47 19.00
CA ASN A 143 -3.00 -1.40 20.00
C ASN A 143 -4.39 -1.34 19.37
N VAL A 144 -4.74 -2.40 18.64
CA VAL A 144 -6.07 -2.57 18.00
C VAL A 144 -6.35 -1.46 16.98
N SER A 145 -5.36 -1.14 16.15
CA SER A 145 -5.43 -0.12 15.09
C SER A 145 -5.64 -0.79 13.74
N TRP A 146 -6.75 -0.53 13.07
CA TRP A 146 -7.20 -1.26 11.88
C TRP A 146 -7.39 -0.31 10.69
N PRO A 147 -6.33 0.31 10.16
CA PRO A 147 -6.47 1.19 9.01
C PRO A 147 -6.95 0.43 7.77
N VAL A 148 -7.56 1.18 6.85
CA VAL A 148 -8.02 0.68 5.56
C VAL A 148 -7.21 1.37 4.47
N LEU A 149 -6.58 0.59 3.60
CA LEU A 149 -5.71 1.08 2.55
C LEU A 149 -6.24 0.60 1.19
N ALA A 150 -6.41 1.54 0.27
CA ALA A 150 -6.79 1.27 -1.11
C ALA A 150 -5.86 2.00 -2.07
N ASN A 151 -5.39 1.30 -3.10
CA ASN A 151 -4.53 1.88 -4.15
C ASN A 151 -3.31 2.60 -3.56
N CYS A 152 -2.60 1.95 -2.63
CA CYS A 152 -1.45 2.56 -1.94
C CYS A 152 -0.14 1.91 -2.36
N SER A 153 0.96 2.63 -2.24
CA SER A 153 2.30 2.13 -2.53
C SER A 153 3.24 2.34 -1.35
N PHE A 154 3.97 1.31 -0.97
CA PHE A 154 5.05 1.31 0.02
C PHE A 154 6.35 1.02 -0.69
N LEU A 155 7.19 2.05 -0.89
CA LEU A 155 8.36 1.97 -1.75
C LEU A 155 9.65 2.27 -0.97
N ASP A 156 10.64 1.39 -1.06
CA ASP A 156 11.99 1.64 -0.54
C ASP A 156 12.05 2.08 0.93
N ASN A 157 11.08 1.67 1.75
CA ASN A 157 11.09 1.95 3.19
C ASN A 157 11.99 0.97 3.93
N SER A 158 12.57 1.40 5.05
CA SER A 158 13.48 0.57 5.83
C SER A 158 13.16 0.56 7.32
N ALA A 159 13.23 -0.61 7.95
CA ALA A 159 13.12 -0.74 9.40
C ALA A 159 13.88 -1.95 9.95
N ASP A 160 13.97 -2.15 11.26
CA ASP A 160 14.38 -3.45 11.80
C ASP A 160 13.24 -4.47 11.60
N TYR A 161 11.99 -4.02 11.75
CA TYR A 161 10.79 -4.85 11.70
C TYR A 161 9.74 -4.24 10.78
N GLY A 162 9.34 -4.95 9.71
CA GLY A 162 8.31 -4.47 8.79
C GLY A 162 8.78 -3.25 8.01
N GLY A 163 9.61 -3.42 6.99
CA GLY A 163 10.20 -2.30 6.23
C GLY A 163 9.11 -1.39 5.65
N GLY A 164 8.16 -1.97 4.93
CA GLY A 164 6.96 -1.26 4.46
C GLY A 164 5.94 -1.03 5.59
N MET A 165 5.50 -2.11 6.24
CA MET A 165 4.47 -2.05 7.28
C MET A 165 4.74 -3.01 8.44
N PHE A 166 4.48 -2.55 9.66
CA PHE A 166 4.44 -3.41 10.84
C PHE A 166 3.09 -3.29 11.56
N ASN A 167 2.41 -4.42 11.72
CA ASN A 167 1.18 -4.59 12.49
C ASN A 167 1.45 -5.33 13.80
N ASP A 168 1.13 -4.69 14.92
CA ASP A 168 1.41 -5.17 16.26
C ASP A 168 0.17 -5.07 17.17
N SER A 169 0.12 -5.91 18.21
CA SER A 169 -0.86 -5.81 19.30
C SER A 169 -2.32 -5.84 18.79
N PHE A 170 -2.70 -6.93 18.11
CA PHE A 170 -4.05 -7.16 17.56
C PHE A 170 -4.51 -6.13 16.52
N SER A 171 -3.57 -5.62 15.72
CA SER A 171 -3.82 -4.64 14.66
C SER A 171 -3.95 -5.34 13.31
N SER A 172 -5.15 -5.36 12.73
CA SER A 172 -5.45 -6.10 11.51
C SER A 172 -5.97 -5.16 10.42
N PRO A 173 -5.08 -4.47 9.67
CA PRO A 173 -5.52 -3.61 8.58
C PRO A 173 -6.13 -4.40 7.41
N SER A 174 -6.91 -3.68 6.58
CA SER A 174 -7.46 -4.19 5.32
C SER A 174 -6.79 -3.47 4.15
N LEU A 175 -6.22 -4.25 3.23
CA LEU A 175 -5.45 -3.74 2.10
C LEU A 175 -6.04 -4.25 0.79
N THR A 176 -6.29 -3.33 -0.13
CA THR A 176 -6.76 -3.63 -1.48
C THR A 176 -5.94 -2.83 -2.47
N ASN A 177 -5.42 -3.48 -3.53
CA ASN A 177 -4.59 -2.83 -4.53
C ASN A 177 -3.38 -2.11 -3.90
N VAL A 178 -2.66 -2.81 -3.03
CA VAL A 178 -1.50 -2.24 -2.34
C VAL A 178 -0.22 -2.88 -2.86
N THR A 179 0.74 -2.03 -3.22
CA THR A 179 2.07 -2.43 -3.64
C THR A 179 3.07 -2.25 -2.50
N PHE A 180 3.88 -3.27 -2.24
CA PHE A 180 5.07 -3.20 -1.40
C PHE A 180 6.28 -3.51 -2.26
N ALA A 181 7.14 -2.53 -2.52
CA ALA A 181 8.30 -2.73 -3.37
C ALA A 181 9.60 -2.19 -2.78
N GLY A 182 10.67 -2.97 -2.91
CA GLY A 182 12.02 -2.54 -2.51
C GLY A 182 12.19 -2.25 -1.00
N ASN A 183 11.21 -2.60 -0.16
CA ASN A 183 11.30 -2.33 1.27
C ASN A 183 12.31 -3.30 1.93
N GLY A 184 13.03 -2.83 2.95
CA GLY A 184 14.09 -3.60 3.60
C GLY A 184 13.94 -3.67 5.11
N ALA A 185 14.04 -4.87 5.67
CA ALA A 185 14.08 -5.05 7.12
C ALA A 185 14.96 -6.20 7.60
N ASP A 186 15.11 -6.36 8.92
CA ASP A 186 15.65 -7.61 9.47
C ASP A 186 14.61 -8.73 9.36
N SER A 187 13.34 -8.44 9.69
CA SER A 187 12.21 -9.38 9.53
C SER A 187 11.02 -8.69 8.87
N GLY A 188 10.46 -9.31 7.83
CA GLY A 188 9.31 -8.75 7.11
C GLY A 188 9.69 -7.55 6.26
N GLY A 189 10.34 -7.78 5.11
CA GLY A 189 10.79 -6.68 4.25
C GLY A 189 9.61 -5.80 3.82
N GLY A 190 8.58 -6.41 3.24
CA GLY A 190 7.32 -5.75 2.92
C GLY A 190 6.45 -5.53 4.17
N MET A 191 6.12 -6.60 4.88
CA MET A 191 5.21 -6.57 6.02
C MET A 191 5.65 -7.51 7.16
N PHE A 192 5.52 -7.05 8.40
CA PHE A 192 5.60 -7.90 9.58
C PHE A 192 4.28 -7.83 10.38
N ASN A 193 3.73 -8.98 10.74
CA ASN A 193 2.57 -9.13 11.63
C ASN A 193 2.98 -9.84 12.93
N TYR A 194 2.65 -9.23 14.06
CA TYR A 194 3.00 -9.73 15.39
C TYR A 194 1.83 -9.60 16.38
N GLU A 195 1.83 -10.47 17.39
CA GLU A 195 0.89 -10.47 18.53
C GLU A 195 -0.58 -10.44 18.11
N GLY A 196 -1.03 -11.51 17.44
CA GLY A 196 -2.43 -11.68 17.03
C GLY A 196 -2.90 -10.75 15.91
N SER A 197 -1.98 -10.10 15.20
CA SER A 197 -2.29 -9.19 14.09
C SER A 197 -2.49 -9.97 12.80
N SER A 198 -3.68 -9.90 12.21
CA SER A 198 -4.08 -10.77 11.09
C SER A 198 -4.73 -9.93 9.98
N PRO A 199 -3.93 -9.18 9.20
CA PRO A 199 -4.47 -8.35 8.12
C PRO A 199 -5.13 -9.17 7.01
N VAL A 200 -5.99 -8.50 6.23
CA VAL A 200 -6.63 -9.05 5.04
C VAL A 200 -6.13 -8.28 3.82
N LEU A 201 -5.60 -9.01 2.84
CA LEU A 201 -5.02 -8.47 1.62
C LEU A 201 -5.76 -9.04 0.42
N THR A 202 -6.15 -8.17 -0.50
CA THR A 202 -6.74 -8.54 -1.79
C THR A 202 -6.05 -7.79 -2.90
N ASN A 203 -5.65 -8.50 -3.96
CA ASN A 203 -5.03 -7.88 -5.13
C ASN A 203 -3.83 -7.00 -4.75
N CYS A 204 -2.93 -7.53 -3.92
CA CYS A 204 -1.72 -6.85 -3.49
C CYS A 204 -0.49 -7.45 -4.17
N THR A 205 0.53 -6.65 -4.40
CA THR A 205 1.80 -7.07 -4.99
C THR A 205 2.94 -6.77 -4.02
N PHE A 206 3.75 -7.78 -3.71
CA PHE A 206 5.04 -7.65 -3.04
C PHE A 206 6.12 -7.96 -4.07
N GLU A 207 7.05 -7.02 -4.26
CA GLU A 207 8.13 -7.18 -5.22
C GLU A 207 9.46 -6.70 -4.65
N GLY A 208 10.50 -7.53 -4.77
CA GLY A 208 11.86 -7.09 -4.49
C GLY A 208 12.14 -6.66 -3.04
N ASN A 209 11.28 -7.00 -2.08
CA ASN A 209 11.48 -6.67 -0.68
C ASN A 209 12.55 -7.57 -0.05
N SER A 210 13.32 -7.03 0.90
CA SER A 210 14.47 -7.71 1.48
C SER A 210 14.34 -7.90 2.99
N ALA A 211 14.70 -9.10 3.45
CA ALA A 211 14.69 -9.44 4.87
C ALA A 211 15.92 -10.27 5.25
N THR A 212 16.61 -9.90 6.33
CA THR A 212 17.81 -10.64 6.80
C THR A 212 17.47 -12.03 7.35
N TRP A 213 16.38 -12.16 8.11
CA TRP A 213 16.01 -13.38 8.85
C TRP A 213 14.95 -14.23 8.14
N GLY A 214 14.09 -13.61 7.32
CA GLY A 214 13.06 -14.28 6.53
C GLY A 214 11.85 -13.39 6.29
N GLY A 215 10.91 -13.86 5.45
CA GLY A 215 9.69 -13.14 5.12
C GLY A 215 10.01 -11.89 4.31
N GLY A 216 10.62 -12.07 3.13
CA GLY A 216 10.92 -10.96 2.23
C GLY A 216 9.66 -10.12 1.99
N ALA A 217 8.58 -10.77 1.55
CA ALA A 217 7.26 -10.15 1.44
C ALA A 217 6.58 -10.03 2.82
N VAL A 218 6.34 -11.16 3.51
CA VAL A 218 5.54 -11.21 4.74
C VAL A 218 6.19 -12.07 5.82
N PHE A 219 6.37 -11.52 7.01
CA PHE A 219 6.72 -12.26 8.23
C PHE A 219 5.52 -12.27 9.18
N ASN A 220 5.21 -13.43 9.75
CA ASN A 220 4.14 -13.60 10.74
C ASN A 220 4.66 -14.27 12.00
N ALA A 221 4.39 -13.69 13.17
CA ALA A 221 4.71 -14.32 14.45
C ALA A 221 3.65 -14.11 15.53
N ALA A 222 3.71 -14.95 16.57
CA ALA A 222 2.85 -14.85 17.75
C ALA A 222 1.35 -14.85 17.41
N ASP A 223 0.87 -15.96 16.83
CA ASP A 223 -0.53 -16.18 16.47
C ASP A 223 -1.11 -15.17 15.44
N SER A 224 -0.26 -14.65 14.55
CA SER A 224 -0.62 -13.67 13.53
C SER A 224 -0.91 -14.35 12.20
N SER A 225 -2.18 -14.49 11.80
CA SER A 225 -2.57 -15.33 10.66
C SER A 225 -3.31 -14.52 9.58
N PRO A 226 -2.59 -13.76 8.74
CA PRO A 226 -3.21 -12.96 7.68
C PRO A 226 -3.92 -13.81 6.62
N VAL A 227 -4.80 -13.15 5.87
CA VAL A 227 -5.49 -13.71 4.70
C VAL A 227 -5.03 -12.96 3.46
N LEU A 228 -4.48 -13.68 2.47
CA LEU A 228 -4.03 -13.13 1.20
C LEU A 228 -4.82 -13.81 0.08
N THR A 229 -5.46 -13.01 -0.77
CA THR A 229 -6.19 -13.51 -1.95
C THR A 229 -5.87 -12.67 -3.17
N ASN A 230 -5.71 -13.30 -4.33
CA ASN A 230 -5.37 -12.62 -5.59
C ASN A 230 -4.06 -11.83 -5.50
N CYS A 231 -3.09 -12.26 -4.69
CA CYS A 231 -1.85 -11.51 -4.49
C CYS A 231 -0.71 -12.06 -5.36
N ILE A 232 0.28 -11.22 -5.65
CA ILE A 232 1.57 -11.63 -6.23
C ILE A 232 2.68 -11.34 -5.21
N LEU A 233 3.46 -12.34 -4.84
CA LEU A 233 4.64 -12.23 -3.97
C LEU A 233 5.84 -12.76 -4.76
N TRP A 234 6.70 -11.87 -5.24
CA TRP A 234 7.71 -12.22 -6.23
C TRP A 234 9.01 -11.44 -6.13
N GLY A 235 10.13 -12.16 -6.13
CA GLY A 235 11.45 -11.54 -6.18
C GLY A 235 11.89 -10.99 -4.82
N ASP A 236 11.13 -11.28 -3.77
CA ASP A 236 11.50 -10.93 -2.41
C ASP A 236 12.57 -11.90 -1.86
N THR A 237 13.20 -11.52 -0.75
CA THR A 237 14.17 -12.42 -0.11
C THR A 237 13.45 -13.65 0.44
N SER A 238 13.86 -14.83 -0.06
CA SER A 238 13.25 -16.09 0.32
C SER A 238 13.33 -16.39 1.84
N PRO A 239 12.27 -16.95 2.45
CA PRO A 239 10.97 -17.23 1.83
C PRO A 239 10.10 -15.97 1.72
N GLU A 240 9.21 -15.98 0.71
CA GLU A 240 8.18 -14.97 0.49
C GLU A 240 7.33 -14.74 1.75
N VAL A 241 6.79 -15.84 2.28
CA VAL A 241 6.00 -15.85 3.53
C VAL A 241 6.73 -16.69 4.57
N TYR A 242 7.08 -16.08 5.69
CA TYR A 242 7.69 -16.74 6.85
C TYR A 242 6.73 -16.73 8.05
N ASN A 243 6.61 -17.86 8.74
CA ASN A 243 5.63 -18.03 9.82
C ASN A 243 6.27 -18.64 11.07
N GLU A 244 6.10 -17.99 12.22
CA GLU A 244 6.40 -18.51 13.55
C GLU A 244 5.10 -18.59 14.36
N ASP A 245 4.68 -19.80 14.73
CA ASP A 245 3.43 -20.01 15.49
C ASP A 245 2.21 -19.32 14.83
N SER A 246 2.17 -19.31 13.51
CA SER A 246 1.19 -18.57 12.70
C SER A 246 0.73 -19.41 11.50
N VAL A 247 -0.53 -19.26 11.08
CA VAL A 247 -1.15 -20.08 10.03
C VAL A 247 -1.94 -19.19 9.06
N PRO A 248 -1.26 -18.41 8.21
CA PRO A 248 -1.95 -17.56 7.25
C PRO A 248 -2.70 -18.40 6.21
N VAL A 249 -3.76 -17.81 5.65
CA VAL A 249 -4.52 -18.38 4.55
C VAL A 249 -4.14 -17.62 3.29
N VAL A 250 -3.54 -18.32 2.33
CA VAL A 250 -3.15 -17.75 1.04
C VAL A 250 -3.88 -18.54 -0.04
N THR A 251 -4.68 -17.87 -0.86
CA THR A 251 -5.46 -18.50 -1.93
C THR A 251 -5.42 -17.66 -3.21
N HIS A 252 -5.57 -18.31 -4.36
CA HIS A 252 -5.57 -17.67 -5.68
C HIS A 252 -4.45 -16.65 -5.83
N SER A 253 -3.24 -16.97 -5.34
CA SER A 253 -2.10 -16.05 -5.31
C SER A 253 -0.89 -16.69 -5.97
N ASP A 254 -0.05 -15.88 -6.60
CA ASP A 254 1.23 -16.30 -7.15
C ASP A 254 2.32 -16.04 -6.13
N VAL A 255 2.99 -17.09 -5.66
CA VAL A 255 4.00 -17.00 -4.61
C VAL A 255 5.27 -17.68 -5.07
N GLN A 256 6.35 -16.90 -5.21
CA GLN A 256 7.65 -17.42 -5.60
C GLN A 256 8.13 -18.52 -4.65
N GLY A 257 8.55 -19.65 -5.20
CA GLY A 257 8.93 -20.84 -4.42
C GLY A 257 7.75 -21.69 -3.95
N GLY A 258 6.52 -21.21 -4.16
CA GLY A 258 5.26 -21.90 -3.91
C GLY A 258 4.76 -21.77 -2.48
N TYR A 259 3.43 -21.72 -2.34
CA TYR A 259 2.75 -21.70 -1.04
C TYR A 259 1.47 -22.54 -1.07
N PRO A 260 1.20 -23.37 -0.05
CA PRO A 260 0.00 -24.20 -0.03
C PRO A 260 -1.28 -23.35 0.04
N GLY A 261 -2.26 -23.66 -0.82
CA GLY A 261 -3.55 -23.00 -0.86
C GLY A 261 -4.33 -23.34 -2.12
N GLU A 262 -5.63 -23.14 -2.09
CA GLU A 262 -6.47 -23.27 -3.29
C GLU A 262 -6.11 -22.18 -4.29
N GLY A 263 -6.02 -22.53 -5.57
CA GLY A 263 -5.76 -21.56 -6.65
C GLY A 263 -4.35 -20.97 -6.70
N ASN A 264 -3.48 -21.27 -5.72
CA ASN A 264 -2.13 -20.71 -5.73
C ASN A 264 -1.27 -21.27 -6.86
N ILE A 265 -0.46 -20.39 -7.43
CA ILE A 265 0.53 -20.72 -8.45
C ILE A 265 1.95 -20.31 -7.99
N ASN A 266 2.94 -20.73 -8.77
CA ASN A 266 4.35 -20.37 -8.59
C ASN A 266 4.97 -20.35 -9.98
N ALA A 267 4.80 -19.24 -10.67
CA ALA A 267 5.29 -19.03 -12.01
C ALA A 267 5.73 -17.56 -12.13
N ASP A 268 6.66 -17.26 -13.04
CA ASP A 268 7.07 -15.87 -13.24
C ASP A 268 5.84 -15.02 -13.62
N PRO A 269 5.49 -13.94 -12.89
CA PRO A 269 4.33 -13.10 -13.18
C PRO A 269 4.51 -12.32 -14.48
N LEU A 270 5.73 -12.25 -15.04
CA LEU A 270 6.03 -11.57 -16.29
C LEU A 270 5.57 -10.10 -16.28
N PHE A 271 5.96 -9.36 -15.24
CA PHE A 271 5.79 -7.91 -15.16
C PHE A 271 6.46 -7.22 -16.35
N VAL A 272 5.82 -6.16 -16.86
CA VAL A 272 6.33 -5.35 -17.98
C VAL A 272 7.69 -4.75 -17.62
N ASN A 273 7.82 -4.14 -16.43
CA ASN A 273 9.08 -3.56 -15.98
C ASN A 273 9.13 -3.32 -14.46
N ALA A 274 9.23 -4.40 -13.70
CA ALA A 274 9.30 -4.36 -12.23
C ALA A 274 10.41 -3.44 -11.68
N THR A 275 11.56 -3.35 -12.35
CA THR A 275 12.68 -2.47 -11.91
C THR A 275 12.33 -0.98 -11.89
N ASN A 276 11.31 -0.55 -12.64
CA ASN A 276 10.81 0.83 -12.62
C ASN A 276 9.42 0.93 -11.99
N ALA A 277 9.04 -0.03 -11.13
CA ALA A 277 7.74 -0.12 -10.48
C ALA A 277 6.53 -0.20 -11.43
N ASP A 278 6.75 -0.77 -12.62
CA ASP A 278 5.69 -1.06 -13.58
C ASP A 278 5.31 -2.55 -13.47
N TYR A 279 4.26 -2.79 -12.68
CA TYR A 279 3.75 -4.12 -12.34
C TYR A 279 2.60 -4.58 -13.23
N HIS A 280 2.34 -3.90 -14.36
CA HIS A 280 1.44 -4.43 -15.37
C HIS A 280 1.92 -5.81 -15.82
N LEU A 281 0.99 -6.73 -16.03
CA LEU A 281 1.30 -8.06 -16.53
C LEU A 281 1.44 -8.02 -18.06
N THR A 282 2.43 -8.74 -18.59
CA THR A 282 2.48 -8.99 -20.04
C THR A 282 1.41 -10.02 -20.45
N LEU A 283 0.98 -10.01 -21.72
CA LEU A 283 -0.09 -10.89 -22.24
C LEU A 283 0.13 -12.40 -22.08
N ASP A 284 1.37 -12.84 -21.84
CA ASP A 284 1.70 -14.25 -21.62
C ASP A 284 1.75 -14.63 -20.12
N SER A 285 1.40 -13.69 -19.23
CA SER A 285 1.48 -13.88 -17.79
C SER A 285 0.57 -15.01 -17.30
N PRO A 286 1.06 -15.89 -16.41
CA PRO A 286 0.23 -16.92 -15.77
C PRO A 286 -0.74 -16.33 -14.74
N CYS A 287 -0.59 -15.05 -14.39
CA CYS A 287 -1.43 -14.36 -13.41
C CYS A 287 -2.70 -13.76 -14.02
N ILE A 288 -2.79 -13.73 -15.35
CA ILE A 288 -3.99 -13.30 -16.08
C ILE A 288 -5.12 -14.31 -15.90
N ASP A 289 -6.34 -13.83 -15.62
CA ASP A 289 -7.57 -14.61 -15.45
C ASP A 289 -7.42 -15.75 -14.42
N ALA A 290 -6.57 -15.57 -13.41
CA ALA A 290 -6.16 -16.63 -12.49
C ALA A 290 -6.63 -16.42 -11.05
N GLY A 291 -7.21 -15.26 -10.73
CA GLY A 291 -7.72 -14.92 -9.41
C GLY A 291 -9.12 -15.46 -9.09
N ASP A 292 -9.66 -15.01 -7.96
CA ASP A 292 -11.00 -15.31 -7.44
C ASP A 292 -11.90 -14.07 -7.49
N ASN A 293 -12.95 -14.15 -8.30
CA ASN A 293 -13.98 -13.11 -8.44
C ASN A 293 -14.82 -12.91 -7.17
N GLU A 294 -14.81 -13.86 -6.24
CA GLU A 294 -15.59 -13.80 -4.99
C GLU A 294 -14.73 -13.40 -3.77
N ALA A 295 -13.50 -12.92 -3.99
CA ALA A 295 -12.64 -12.42 -2.92
C ALA A 295 -13.35 -11.32 -2.10
N SER A 296 -13.27 -11.40 -0.76
CA SER A 296 -14.16 -10.66 0.14
C SER A 296 -14.07 -9.14 0.04
N THR A 297 -12.91 -8.63 -0.36
CA THR A 297 -12.61 -7.19 -0.51
C THR A 297 -12.14 -6.85 -1.92
N LEU A 298 -12.63 -7.60 -2.92
CA LEU A 298 -12.36 -7.33 -4.32
C LEU A 298 -12.91 -5.93 -4.70
N PRO A 299 -12.09 -5.02 -5.24
CA PRO A 299 -12.56 -3.71 -5.66
C PRO A 299 -13.21 -3.77 -7.04
N ASP A 300 -13.97 -2.73 -7.40
CA ASP A 300 -14.53 -2.61 -8.74
C ASP A 300 -13.44 -2.33 -9.80
N HIS A 301 -12.35 -1.69 -9.38
CA HIS A 301 -11.26 -1.22 -10.24
C HIS A 301 -9.88 -1.60 -9.70
N ASP A 302 -8.92 -1.74 -10.59
CA ASP A 302 -7.50 -1.93 -10.25
C ASP A 302 -6.82 -0.62 -9.82
N PHE A 303 -5.48 -0.61 -9.79
CA PHE A 303 -4.69 0.52 -9.32
C PHE A 303 -4.74 1.71 -10.29
N GLU A 304 -4.88 1.45 -11.59
CA GLU A 304 -4.93 2.42 -12.69
C GLU A 304 -6.36 2.88 -13.02
N GLY A 305 -7.37 2.16 -12.53
CA GLY A 305 -8.79 2.49 -12.68
C GLY A 305 -9.51 1.64 -13.72
N ASP A 306 -8.87 0.63 -14.29
CA ASP A 306 -9.51 -0.36 -15.15
C ASP A 306 -10.37 -1.32 -14.32
N GLY A 307 -11.39 -1.92 -14.93
CA GLY A 307 -12.31 -2.80 -14.20
C GLY A 307 -11.60 -4.10 -13.79
N ARG A 308 -11.91 -4.66 -12.61
CA ARG A 308 -11.24 -5.86 -12.08
C ARG A 308 -11.67 -7.22 -12.64
N ILE A 309 -12.78 -7.30 -13.35
CA ILE A 309 -13.29 -8.60 -13.85
C ILE A 309 -13.38 -8.47 -15.37
N LEU A 310 -12.22 -8.56 -16.02
CA LEU A 310 -12.06 -8.53 -17.46
C LEU A 310 -11.74 -9.93 -18.01
N ASP A 311 -11.68 -10.03 -19.33
CA ASP A 311 -11.28 -11.24 -20.08
C ASP A 311 -9.90 -10.93 -20.68
N GLY A 312 -8.87 -11.18 -19.89
CA GLY A 312 -7.49 -10.79 -20.17
C GLY A 312 -6.84 -11.67 -21.25
N ASP A 313 -7.20 -12.94 -21.32
CA ASP A 313 -6.66 -13.91 -22.27
C ASP A 313 -7.49 -14.07 -23.57
N GLY A 314 -8.67 -13.44 -23.63
CA GLY A 314 -9.56 -13.44 -24.80
C GLY A 314 -10.36 -14.74 -24.98
N ASN A 315 -10.49 -15.56 -23.93
CA ASN A 315 -11.22 -16.82 -23.96
C ASN A 315 -12.74 -16.69 -23.70
N VAL A 316 -13.25 -15.46 -23.51
CA VAL A 316 -14.64 -15.06 -23.19
C VAL A 316 -15.13 -15.32 -21.76
N ILE A 317 -14.28 -15.84 -20.88
CA ILE A 317 -14.52 -15.97 -19.44
C ILE A 317 -13.84 -14.78 -18.79
N ARG A 318 -14.54 -14.13 -17.84
CA ARG A 318 -13.96 -13.00 -17.12
C ARG A 318 -13.55 -13.41 -15.72
N ILE A 319 -12.27 -13.29 -15.41
CA ILE A 319 -11.70 -13.62 -14.12
C ILE A 319 -10.74 -12.50 -13.76
N VAL A 320 -10.76 -12.08 -12.50
CA VAL A 320 -9.81 -11.10 -12.00
C VAL A 320 -8.37 -11.60 -12.11
N ASP A 321 -7.45 -10.71 -12.48
CA ASP A 321 -6.02 -10.98 -12.49
C ASP A 321 -5.46 -11.01 -11.05
N MET A 322 -4.39 -11.76 -10.84
CA MET A 322 -3.65 -11.66 -9.58
C MET A 322 -2.82 -10.37 -9.56
N GLY A 323 -2.65 -9.79 -8.37
CA GLY A 323 -1.85 -8.59 -8.15
C GLY A 323 -2.63 -7.28 -8.26
N VAL A 324 -1.90 -6.17 -8.25
CA VAL A 324 -2.46 -4.81 -8.17
C VAL A 324 -3.08 -4.30 -9.46
N ASP A 325 -2.89 -4.99 -10.57
CA ASP A 325 -3.18 -4.47 -11.92
C ASP A 325 -3.99 -5.52 -12.72
N GLU A 326 -4.90 -5.06 -13.56
CA GLU A 326 -5.64 -5.91 -14.50
C GLU A 326 -5.10 -5.70 -15.92
N VAL A 327 -4.94 -6.77 -16.69
CA VAL A 327 -4.57 -6.66 -18.09
C VAL A 327 -5.74 -6.09 -18.89
N ALA A 328 -5.70 -4.79 -19.13
CA ALA A 328 -6.60 -4.10 -20.05
C ALA A 328 -6.24 -4.42 -21.51
N VAL A 329 -6.84 -5.49 -22.04
CA VAL A 329 -6.82 -5.80 -23.47
C VAL A 329 -7.97 -5.11 -24.19
N ASP A 330 -7.66 -4.01 -24.86
CA ASP A 330 -8.48 -3.44 -25.93
C ASP A 330 -8.44 -4.42 -27.13
N TRP A 331 -9.12 -5.56 -27.04
CA TRP A 331 -9.33 -6.42 -28.20
C TRP A 331 -10.13 -5.60 -29.21
N PRO A 332 -9.55 -5.17 -30.35
CA PRO A 332 -10.36 -4.51 -31.36
C PRO A 332 -11.39 -5.54 -31.79
N TYR A 333 -12.66 -5.31 -31.48
CA TYR A 333 -13.75 -6.13 -31.99
C TYR A 333 -13.57 -6.25 -33.51
N PHE A 334 -13.09 -7.39 -33.98
CA PHE A 334 -13.03 -7.66 -35.41
C PHE A 334 -14.45 -7.89 -35.88
N TYR A 335 -15.15 -6.83 -36.28
CA TYR A 335 -16.39 -6.95 -37.01
C TYR A 335 -16.10 -7.65 -38.35
N SER A 336 -16.42 -8.94 -38.45
CA SER A 336 -16.43 -9.62 -39.73
C SER A 336 -17.67 -9.18 -40.52
N PHE A 337 -17.49 -8.31 -41.50
CA PHE A 337 -18.54 -7.98 -42.47
C PHE A 337 -18.51 -9.01 -43.59
N LEU A 338 -19.26 -10.10 -43.43
CA LEU A 338 -19.45 -11.09 -44.50
C LEU A 338 -20.46 -10.56 -45.53
N PRO A 339 -20.17 -10.61 -46.84
CA PRO A 339 -21.16 -10.25 -47.86
C PRO A 339 -22.32 -11.25 -47.84
N MET A 340 -23.50 -10.80 -47.38
CA MET A 340 -24.73 -11.57 -47.45
C MET A 340 -25.36 -11.44 -48.84
N VAL A 341 -25.47 -12.56 -49.57
CA VAL A 341 -26.20 -12.62 -50.85
C VAL A 341 -27.61 -13.18 -50.60
N LEU A 342 -28.61 -12.30 -50.58
CA LEU A 342 -30.02 -12.71 -50.62
C LEU A 342 -30.45 -12.98 -52.07
N ARG A 343 -30.75 -14.25 -52.37
CA ARG A 343 -31.44 -14.63 -53.61
C ARG A 343 -32.93 -14.79 -53.33
N ARG A 344 -33.74 -14.06 -54.07
CA ARG A 344 -35.20 -14.25 -54.10
C ARG A 344 -35.48 -15.33 -55.15
N TYR A 345 -36.17 -16.40 -54.75
CA TYR A 345 -36.80 -17.33 -55.69
C TYR A 345 -38.07 -16.72 -56.27
#